data_AF-A0A366KAA1-F1
#
_entry.id   AF-A0A366KAA1-F1
#
_cell.length_a   1.000
_cell.length_b   1.000
_cell.length_c   1.000
_cell.angle_alpha   90.00
_cell.angle_beta   90.00
_cell.angle_gamma   90.00
#
_symmetry.space_group_name_H-M   'P 1'
#
loop_
_entity.id
_entity.type
_entity.pdbx_description
1 polymer ?
#
loop_
_entity_poly.entity_id
_entity_poly.type
_entity_poly.pdbx_seq_one_letter_code
_entity_poly.pdbx_strand_id
1 'polypeptide(L)'
;MSPKRMEPYEQEALAWPKVSAADLYRWNSLFSGVAVTQNSFVEMSVRNAIDKALLDWAHARGYADWLGETPRDDWFNGDTGVPLQGVPPLIMILLGTNQIKKIWSSCRKVYRVWQNDSTHPKHGQYPNRDDAFSQLMFGSWQQLLGPTEFKSKDHDYIRRAVAARQLWKEALRYAFPELTQGKVNDQHRVKILLDVDRIRRLHNRVSHGENVLGIQTDQYLDKMLTVLSAINHRISDWVMDQTGSTYRTVAKLKYHPVLLQAYQQNDPLSSDREIVAYKLTSDGSYSGKEVIEAHLKNAESHEGRTLITLGKPPLAKNKSLIRSILLVDVEGKKAAVGEIDDYGHADTKQPPAGYARPAYEKPHQERTAWFAVKNLYEADCRDGKVIGYKTTDGLAVPSCFTGQVTMRYVRHT
;
A
#
# COMPACT_ATOMS: atom_id res chain seq x y z
N MET A 1 8.52 -7.67 -27.09
CA MET A 1 7.88 -6.40 -26.69
C MET A 1 8.18 -5.36 -27.76
N SER A 2 7.30 -4.41 -28.06
CA SER A 2 7.60 -3.42 -29.11
C SER A 2 8.67 -2.42 -28.63
N PRO A 3 9.51 -1.86 -29.53
CA PRO A 3 10.56 -0.91 -29.17
C PRO A 3 10.04 0.28 -28.36
N LYS A 4 8.92 0.89 -28.79
CA LYS A 4 8.27 2.01 -28.08
C LYS A 4 7.80 1.67 -26.67
N ARG A 5 7.47 0.41 -26.38
CA ARG A 5 7.09 -0.01 -25.02
C ARG A 5 8.32 -0.22 -24.13
N MET A 6 9.48 -0.54 -24.72
CA MET A 6 10.74 -0.73 -24.00
C MET A 6 11.46 0.59 -23.70
N GLU A 7 11.29 1.60 -24.55
CA GLU A 7 11.95 2.92 -24.44
C GLU A 7 11.93 3.52 -23.02
N PRO A 8 10.82 3.56 -22.25
CA PRO A 8 10.85 4.10 -20.90
C PRO A 8 11.76 3.32 -19.94
N TYR A 9 11.91 2.01 -20.14
CA TYR A 9 12.79 1.15 -19.35
C TYR A 9 14.25 1.32 -19.75
N GLU A 10 14.52 1.52 -21.04
CA GLU A 10 15.86 1.82 -21.54
C GLU A 10 16.36 3.16 -21.00
N GLN A 11 15.52 4.20 -21.03
CA GLN A 11 15.85 5.52 -20.48
C GLN A 11 16.14 5.47 -18.98
N GLU A 12 15.28 4.78 -18.22
CA GLU A 12 15.48 4.60 -16.77
C GLU A 12 16.78 3.82 -16.47
N ALA A 13 17.09 2.78 -17.25
CA ALA A 13 18.29 1.97 -17.07
C ALA A 13 19.60 2.74 -17.29
N LEU A 14 19.60 3.82 -18.08
CA LEU A 14 20.79 4.67 -18.29
C LEU A 14 21.32 5.26 -16.98
N ALA A 15 20.45 5.48 -15.99
CA ALA A 15 20.86 6.00 -14.67
C ALA A 15 21.44 4.92 -13.75
N TRP A 16 21.36 3.63 -14.12
CA TRP A 16 21.67 2.50 -13.25
C TRP A 16 22.56 1.46 -13.95
N PRO A 17 23.90 1.59 -13.87
CA PRO A 17 24.86 0.80 -14.66
C PRO A 17 24.76 -0.74 -14.53
N LYS A 18 24.11 -1.24 -13.48
CA LYS A 18 23.95 -2.68 -13.19
C LYS A 18 22.53 -3.20 -13.44
N VAL A 19 21.65 -2.40 -14.02
CA VAL A 19 20.23 -2.72 -14.22
C VAL A 19 19.91 -2.62 -15.71
N SER A 20 19.42 -3.71 -16.31
CA SER A 20 18.97 -3.67 -17.71
C SER A 20 17.51 -3.21 -17.83
N ALA A 21 17.12 -2.73 -19.01
CA ALA A 21 15.72 -2.44 -19.32
C ALA A 21 14.80 -3.67 -19.12
N ALA A 22 15.31 -4.87 -19.39
CA ALA A 22 14.59 -6.13 -19.16
C ALA A 22 14.37 -6.41 -17.67
N ASP A 23 15.32 -6.05 -16.81
CA ASP A 23 15.18 -6.19 -15.36
C ASP A 23 14.12 -5.24 -14.79
N LEU A 24 14.10 -3.99 -15.24
CA LEU A 24 13.08 -3.03 -14.87
C LEU A 24 11.68 -3.45 -15.37
N TYR A 25 11.60 -4.07 -16.54
CA TYR A 25 10.34 -4.64 -17.04
C TYR A 25 9.87 -5.84 -16.20
N ARG A 26 10.79 -6.71 -15.79
CA ARG A 26 10.50 -7.82 -14.87
C ARG A 26 10.00 -7.30 -13.52
N TRP A 27 10.66 -6.29 -12.96
CA TRP A 27 10.19 -5.60 -11.76
C TRP A 27 8.79 -5.03 -11.95
N ASN A 28 8.54 -4.29 -13.03
CA ASN A 28 7.24 -3.68 -13.30
C ASN A 28 6.12 -4.72 -13.34
N SER A 29 6.38 -5.86 -13.98
CA SER A 29 5.42 -6.97 -14.07
C SER A 29 5.12 -7.58 -12.70
N LEU A 30 6.17 -7.86 -11.91
CA LEU A 30 6.01 -8.43 -10.57
C LEU A 30 5.31 -7.45 -9.62
N PHE A 31 5.77 -6.20 -9.59
CA PHE A 31 5.20 -5.15 -8.76
C PHE A 31 3.74 -4.89 -9.13
N SER A 32 3.40 -4.88 -10.42
CA SER A 32 2.00 -4.72 -10.86
C SER A 32 1.09 -5.80 -10.27
N GLY A 33 1.51 -7.06 -10.26
CA GLY A 33 0.74 -8.15 -9.65
C GLY A 33 0.52 -7.96 -8.14
N VAL A 34 1.58 -7.57 -7.41
CA VAL A 34 1.49 -7.29 -5.98
C VAL A 34 0.60 -6.07 -5.71
N ALA A 35 0.72 -5.02 -6.51
CA ALA A 35 -0.08 -3.80 -6.41
C ALA A 35 -1.56 -4.06 -6.71
N VAL A 36 -1.90 -4.91 -7.68
CA VAL A 36 -3.29 -5.35 -7.92
C VAL A 36 -3.85 -6.01 -6.66
N THR A 37 -3.10 -6.94 -6.07
CA THR A 37 -3.54 -7.65 -4.86
C THR A 37 -3.80 -6.69 -3.69
N GLN A 38 -2.87 -5.76 -3.44
CA GLN A 38 -3.02 -4.74 -2.42
C GLN A 38 -4.25 -3.83 -2.69
N ASN A 39 -4.45 -3.43 -3.95
CA ASN A 39 -5.61 -2.63 -4.35
C ASN A 39 -6.93 -3.37 -4.13
N SER A 40 -6.99 -4.68 -4.39
CA SER A 40 -8.20 -5.48 -4.21
C SER A 40 -8.70 -5.45 -2.76
N PHE A 41 -7.79 -5.51 -1.78
CA PHE A 41 -8.17 -5.36 -0.36
C PHE A 41 -8.79 -4.00 -0.06
N VAL A 42 -8.21 -2.93 -0.62
CA VAL A 42 -8.74 -1.58 -0.44
C VAL A 42 -10.10 -1.43 -1.10
N GLU A 43 -10.24 -1.88 -2.36
CA GLU A 43 -11.48 -1.80 -3.10
C GLU A 43 -12.60 -2.51 -2.36
N MET A 44 -12.39 -3.77 -1.95
CA MET A 44 -13.40 -4.55 -1.26
C MET A 44 -13.78 -3.94 0.11
N SER A 45 -12.80 -3.40 0.83
CA SER A 45 -13.06 -2.75 2.13
C SER A 45 -13.88 -1.47 1.96
N VAL A 46 -13.49 -0.59 1.03
CA VAL A 46 -14.20 0.67 0.73
C VAL A 46 -15.61 0.36 0.21
N ARG A 47 -15.72 -0.59 -0.70
CA ARG A 47 -16.96 -1.06 -1.29
C ARG A 47 -17.95 -1.51 -0.22
N ASN A 48 -17.54 -2.43 0.66
CA ASN A 48 -18.41 -2.98 1.70
C ASN A 48 -18.78 -1.93 2.76
N ALA A 49 -17.85 -1.05 3.12
CA ALA A 49 -18.12 0.04 4.07
C ALA A 49 -19.13 1.05 3.52
N ILE A 50 -18.96 1.47 2.25
CA ILE A 50 -19.90 2.36 1.56
C ILE A 50 -21.27 1.69 1.41
N ASP A 51 -21.29 0.42 1.02
CA ASP A 51 -22.53 -0.32 0.81
C ASP A 51 -23.38 -0.39 2.07
N LYS A 52 -22.76 -0.77 3.19
CA LYS A 52 -23.42 -0.80 4.49
C LYS A 52 -24.00 0.57 4.86
N ALA A 53 -23.21 1.64 4.71
CA ALA A 53 -23.65 2.99 5.04
C ALA A 53 -24.81 3.47 4.16
N LEU A 54 -24.81 3.09 2.87
CA LEU A 54 -25.89 3.44 1.94
C LEU A 54 -27.16 2.62 2.17
N LEU A 55 -27.05 1.33 2.52
CA LEU A 55 -28.19 0.50 2.92
C LEU A 55 -28.88 1.08 4.16
N ASP A 56 -28.13 1.34 5.22
CA ASP A 56 -28.66 1.91 6.46
C ASP A 56 -29.35 3.27 6.19
N TRP A 57 -28.74 4.11 5.33
CA TRP A 57 -29.30 5.40 4.92
C TRP A 57 -30.58 5.28 4.07
N ALA A 58 -30.63 4.33 3.14
CA ALA A 58 -31.75 4.10 2.24
C ALA A 58 -32.98 3.60 3.02
N HIS A 59 -32.79 2.60 3.88
CA HIS A 59 -33.84 2.07 4.75
C HIS A 59 -34.42 3.15 5.67
N ALA A 60 -33.57 4.00 6.26
CA ALA A 60 -34.00 5.11 7.10
C ALA A 60 -34.84 6.17 6.35
N ARG A 61 -34.86 6.14 5.01
CA ARG A 61 -35.66 7.02 4.14
C ARG A 61 -36.82 6.31 3.44
N GLY A 62 -37.10 5.06 3.82
CA GLY A 62 -38.19 4.27 3.26
C GLY A 62 -37.91 3.67 1.89
N TYR A 63 -36.64 3.66 1.44
CA TYR A 63 -36.23 2.91 0.26
C TYR A 63 -35.87 1.47 0.65
N ALA A 64 -36.19 0.50 -0.21
CA ALA A 64 -35.84 -0.90 0.01
C ALA A 64 -34.33 -1.17 -0.20
N ASP A 65 -33.69 -0.43 -1.10
CA ASP A 65 -32.23 -0.48 -1.35
C ASP A 65 -31.77 0.84 -1.98
N TRP A 66 -30.48 1.15 -1.89
CA TRP A 66 -29.89 2.33 -2.52
C TRP A 66 -29.65 2.16 -4.03
N LEU A 67 -29.61 0.92 -4.54
CA LEU A 67 -29.58 0.58 -5.97
C LEU A 67 -30.98 0.49 -6.61
N GLY A 68 -32.03 0.71 -5.80
CA GLY A 68 -33.42 0.56 -6.20
C GLY A 68 -33.94 -0.86 -6.07
N GLU A 69 -35.19 -1.04 -6.48
CA GLU A 69 -35.87 -2.33 -6.42
C GLU A 69 -35.20 -3.33 -7.37
N THR A 70 -35.07 -4.58 -6.91
CA THR A 70 -34.62 -5.67 -7.78
C THR A 70 -35.68 -5.91 -8.86
N PRO A 71 -35.31 -5.99 -10.16
CA PRO A 71 -36.24 -6.30 -11.22
C PRO A 71 -36.98 -7.60 -10.96
N ARG A 72 -38.25 -7.66 -11.38
CA ARG A 72 -39.05 -8.89 -11.33
C ARG A 72 -38.51 -9.94 -12.30
N ASP A 73 -38.80 -11.20 -12.03
CA ASP A 73 -38.33 -12.36 -12.80
C ASP A 73 -38.67 -12.28 -14.30
N ASP A 74 -39.84 -11.76 -14.65
CA ASP A 74 -40.28 -11.54 -16.03
C ASP A 74 -39.37 -10.57 -16.79
N TRP A 75 -38.79 -9.58 -16.09
CA TRP A 75 -37.81 -8.67 -16.66
C TRP A 75 -36.55 -9.39 -17.11
N PHE A 76 -36.06 -10.40 -16.38
CA PHE A 76 -34.85 -11.12 -16.80
C PHE A 76 -35.06 -11.96 -18.07
N ASN A 77 -36.30 -12.40 -18.31
CA ASN A 77 -36.68 -13.22 -19.46
C ASN A 77 -37.14 -12.38 -20.68
N GLY A 78 -37.51 -11.12 -20.48
CA GLY A 78 -38.01 -10.24 -21.54
C GLY A 78 -37.00 -9.21 -22.08
N ASP A 79 -37.48 -8.37 -23.00
CA ASP A 79 -36.74 -7.24 -23.60
C ASP A 79 -37.23 -5.87 -23.11
N THR A 80 -37.87 -5.83 -21.94
CA THR A 80 -38.31 -4.59 -21.30
C THR A 80 -37.13 -3.76 -20.81
N GLY A 81 -37.32 -2.42 -20.78
CA GLY A 81 -36.33 -1.48 -20.27
C GLY A 81 -36.03 -1.68 -18.78
N VAL A 82 -34.81 -1.36 -18.32
CA VAL A 82 -34.41 -1.54 -16.91
C VAL A 82 -35.30 -0.71 -15.97
N PRO A 83 -35.89 -1.30 -14.92
CA PRO A 83 -36.63 -0.54 -13.92
C PRO A 83 -35.67 0.31 -13.08
N LEU A 84 -36.01 1.59 -12.92
CA LEU A 84 -35.30 2.53 -12.03
C LEU A 84 -36.13 2.83 -10.77
N GLN A 85 -37.10 1.97 -10.48
CA GLN A 85 -38.03 2.14 -9.39
C GLN A 85 -37.29 2.00 -8.04
N GLY A 86 -37.65 2.84 -7.08
CA GLY A 86 -37.06 2.81 -5.74
C GLY A 86 -35.61 3.31 -5.65
N VAL A 87 -34.97 3.77 -6.75
CA VAL A 87 -33.62 4.34 -6.65
C VAL A 87 -33.68 5.73 -5.98
N PRO A 88 -32.92 5.97 -4.89
CA PRO A 88 -32.89 7.28 -4.25
C PRO A 88 -32.39 8.39 -5.19
N PRO A 89 -33.00 9.60 -5.18
CA PRO A 89 -32.62 10.70 -6.07
C PRO A 89 -31.14 11.11 -6.01
N LEU A 90 -30.51 11.08 -4.83
CA LEU A 90 -29.09 11.40 -4.68
C LEU A 90 -28.21 10.39 -5.45
N ILE A 91 -28.55 9.11 -5.42
CA ILE A 91 -27.84 8.06 -6.15
C ILE A 91 -28.00 8.27 -7.66
N MET A 92 -29.22 8.60 -8.11
CA MET A 92 -29.50 8.91 -9.52
C MET A 92 -28.70 10.11 -10.03
N ILE A 93 -28.49 11.14 -9.20
CA ILE A 93 -27.68 12.31 -9.55
C ILE A 93 -26.18 11.95 -9.63
N LEU A 94 -25.70 11.11 -8.72
CA LEU A 94 -24.26 10.87 -8.56
C LEU A 94 -23.71 9.76 -9.46
N LEU A 95 -24.39 8.60 -9.51
CA LEU A 95 -24.01 7.49 -10.40
C LEU A 95 -24.57 7.66 -11.80
N GLY A 96 -25.69 8.36 -11.95
CA GLY A 96 -26.38 8.50 -13.22
C GLY A 96 -27.26 7.30 -13.56
N THR A 97 -28.37 7.58 -14.23
CA THR A 97 -29.35 6.57 -14.64
C THR A 97 -28.74 5.51 -15.55
N ASN A 98 -27.85 5.92 -16.45
CA ASN A 98 -27.18 5.01 -17.38
C ASN A 98 -26.29 3.97 -16.68
N GLN A 99 -25.64 4.34 -15.57
CA GLN A 99 -24.81 3.40 -14.83
C GLN A 99 -25.68 2.33 -14.15
N ILE A 100 -26.79 2.74 -13.53
CA ILE A 100 -27.76 1.80 -12.92
C ILE A 100 -28.36 0.87 -13.98
N LYS A 101 -28.71 1.42 -15.16
CA LYS A 101 -29.17 0.60 -16.30
C LYS A 101 -28.14 -0.45 -16.72
N LYS A 102 -26.86 -0.07 -16.78
CA LYS A 102 -25.77 -0.98 -17.13
C LYS A 102 -25.61 -2.11 -16.13
N ILE A 103 -25.73 -1.83 -14.82
CA ILE A 103 -25.65 -2.84 -13.76
C ILE A 103 -26.67 -3.95 -14.01
N TRP A 104 -27.95 -3.61 -14.08
CA TRP A 104 -29.01 -4.61 -14.28
C TRP A 104 -28.92 -5.29 -15.64
N SER A 105 -28.52 -4.56 -16.69
CA SER A 105 -28.30 -5.14 -18.01
C SER A 105 -27.16 -6.17 -18.01
N SER A 106 -26.09 -5.93 -17.23
CA SER A 106 -25.03 -6.92 -17.02
C SER A 106 -25.55 -8.13 -16.23
N CYS A 107 -26.36 -7.93 -15.19
CA CYS A 107 -27.00 -9.04 -14.47
C CYS A 107 -27.87 -9.90 -15.39
N ARG A 108 -28.65 -9.29 -16.31
CA ARG A 108 -29.44 -10.04 -17.31
C ARG A 108 -28.55 -10.90 -18.21
N LYS A 109 -27.38 -10.37 -18.63
CA LYS A 109 -26.42 -11.16 -19.43
C LYS A 109 -25.86 -12.34 -18.64
N VAL A 110 -25.51 -12.11 -17.38
CA VAL A 110 -25.00 -13.14 -16.46
C VAL A 110 -26.07 -14.21 -16.20
N TYR A 111 -27.32 -13.82 -15.97
CA TYR A 111 -28.45 -14.74 -15.85
C TYR A 111 -28.60 -15.67 -17.05
N ARG A 112 -28.48 -15.15 -18.28
CA ARG A 112 -28.54 -15.97 -19.50
C ARG A 112 -27.43 -17.03 -19.53
N VAL A 113 -26.26 -16.75 -18.95
CA VAL A 113 -25.20 -17.76 -18.81
C VAL A 113 -25.62 -18.83 -17.81
N TRP A 114 -26.09 -18.43 -16.63
CA TRP A 114 -26.54 -19.37 -15.59
C TRP A 114 -27.69 -20.26 -16.06
N GLN A 115 -28.63 -19.70 -16.83
CA GLN A 115 -29.76 -20.43 -17.38
C GLN A 115 -29.32 -21.48 -18.41
N ASN A 116 -28.28 -21.20 -19.20
CA ASN A 116 -27.84 -22.10 -20.26
C ASN A 116 -26.83 -23.16 -19.79
N ASP A 117 -26.20 -22.97 -18.64
CA ASP A 117 -25.24 -23.91 -18.06
C ASP A 117 -25.86 -24.65 -16.87
N SER A 118 -26.23 -25.91 -17.09
CA SER A 118 -26.82 -26.78 -16.06
C SER A 118 -25.83 -27.17 -14.95
N THR A 119 -24.53 -26.95 -15.15
CA THR A 119 -23.49 -27.20 -14.14
C THR A 119 -23.21 -25.97 -13.28
N HIS A 120 -23.75 -24.80 -13.65
CA HIS A 120 -23.52 -23.57 -12.91
C HIS A 120 -24.23 -23.59 -11.54
N PRO A 121 -23.58 -23.20 -10.42
CA PRO A 121 -24.18 -23.24 -9.08
C PRO A 121 -25.47 -22.42 -8.91
N LYS A 122 -25.65 -21.40 -9.74
CA LYS A 122 -26.85 -20.54 -9.82
C LYS A 122 -27.80 -20.91 -10.97
N HIS A 123 -27.69 -22.11 -11.53
CA HIS A 123 -28.60 -22.53 -12.60
C HIS A 123 -30.07 -22.39 -12.19
N GLY A 124 -30.88 -21.75 -13.03
CA GLY A 124 -32.30 -21.48 -12.78
C GLY A 124 -32.58 -20.41 -11.71
N GLN A 125 -31.57 -19.77 -11.11
CA GLN A 125 -31.76 -18.69 -10.14
C GLN A 125 -31.70 -17.31 -10.82
N TYR A 126 -32.58 -16.41 -10.40
CA TYR A 126 -32.53 -15.01 -10.84
C TYR A 126 -31.45 -14.23 -10.09
N PRO A 127 -30.76 -13.28 -10.76
CA PRO A 127 -29.81 -12.40 -10.10
C PRO A 127 -30.47 -11.62 -8.97
N ASN A 128 -29.78 -11.56 -7.83
CA ASN A 128 -30.24 -10.81 -6.67
C ASN A 128 -29.54 -9.45 -6.56
N ARG A 129 -29.84 -8.75 -5.47
CA ARG A 129 -29.24 -7.46 -5.12
C ARG A 129 -27.70 -7.51 -5.07
N ASP A 130 -27.12 -8.57 -4.51
CA ASP A 130 -25.66 -8.70 -4.39
C ASP A 130 -25.00 -8.95 -5.75
N ASP A 131 -25.69 -9.65 -6.66
CA ASP A 131 -25.25 -9.81 -8.05
C ASP A 131 -25.22 -8.45 -8.76
N ALA A 132 -26.21 -7.58 -8.54
CA ALA A 132 -26.23 -6.22 -9.06
C ALA A 132 -25.12 -5.37 -8.44
N PHE A 133 -25.00 -5.40 -7.11
CA PHE A 133 -23.92 -4.73 -6.41
C PHE A 133 -22.58 -5.14 -7.02
N SER A 134 -22.31 -6.44 -7.22
CA SER A 134 -21.05 -6.99 -7.78
C SER A 134 -20.61 -6.36 -9.11
N GLN A 135 -21.54 -5.83 -9.92
CA GLN A 135 -21.24 -5.18 -11.20
C GLN A 135 -20.60 -3.79 -11.06
N LEU A 136 -20.63 -3.19 -9.85
CA LEU A 136 -19.98 -1.92 -9.59
C LEU A 136 -18.46 -2.07 -9.55
N MET A 137 -17.77 -1.11 -10.15
CA MET A 137 -16.32 -1.03 -10.19
C MET A 137 -15.81 0.01 -9.20
N PHE A 138 -14.51 -0.01 -8.88
CA PHE A 138 -13.87 1.03 -8.04
C PHE A 138 -14.24 2.47 -8.44
N GLY A 139 -14.39 2.76 -9.74
CA GLY A 139 -14.81 4.07 -10.23
C GLY A 139 -16.20 4.53 -9.74
N SER A 140 -17.13 3.62 -9.47
CA SER A 140 -18.45 3.95 -8.95
C SER A 140 -18.38 4.55 -7.54
N TRP A 141 -17.46 4.08 -6.70
CA TRP A 141 -17.24 4.61 -5.35
C TRP A 141 -16.73 6.06 -5.40
N GLN A 142 -15.84 6.35 -6.35
CA GLN A 142 -15.36 7.72 -6.62
C GLN A 142 -16.49 8.63 -7.09
N GLN A 143 -17.39 8.15 -7.95
CA GLN A 143 -18.54 8.92 -8.44
C GLN A 143 -19.51 9.31 -7.32
N LEU A 144 -19.80 8.39 -6.39
CA LEU A 144 -20.65 8.64 -5.23
C LEU A 144 -20.07 9.69 -4.28
N LEU A 145 -18.74 9.73 -4.14
CA LEU A 145 -18.04 10.78 -3.39
C LEU A 145 -18.08 12.13 -4.13
N GLY A 146 -18.42 12.15 -5.41
CA GLY A 146 -18.72 13.34 -6.19
C GLY A 146 -17.51 14.18 -6.60
N PRO A 147 -17.72 15.41 -7.08
CA PRO A 147 -16.66 16.32 -7.50
C PRO A 147 -15.94 17.06 -6.34
N THR A 148 -14.73 17.58 -6.60
CA THR A 148 -13.90 18.35 -5.65
C THR A 148 -13.90 19.86 -5.85
N GLU A 149 -14.24 20.37 -7.03
CA GLU A 149 -14.10 21.80 -7.36
C GLU A 149 -15.30 22.60 -6.89
N PHE A 150 -15.07 23.77 -6.31
CA PHE A 150 -16.14 24.59 -5.76
C PHE A 150 -16.50 25.77 -6.68
N LYS A 151 -15.78 25.93 -7.81
CA LYS A 151 -15.82 27.13 -8.66
C LYS A 151 -16.28 26.86 -10.09
N SER A 152 -16.62 25.63 -10.43
CA SER A 152 -17.16 25.32 -11.76
C SER A 152 -18.46 26.09 -11.99
N LYS A 153 -18.63 26.64 -13.20
CA LYS A 153 -19.88 27.29 -13.65
C LYS A 153 -20.86 26.30 -14.31
N ASP A 154 -20.46 25.04 -14.47
CA ASP A 154 -21.30 23.99 -15.04
C ASP A 154 -22.42 23.61 -14.07
N HIS A 155 -23.68 23.74 -14.52
CA HIS A 155 -24.86 23.42 -13.72
C HIS A 155 -24.93 21.95 -13.30
N ASP A 156 -24.56 21.00 -14.15
CA ASP A 156 -24.56 19.57 -13.79
C ASP A 156 -23.51 19.29 -12.72
N TYR A 157 -22.34 19.91 -12.88
CA TYR A 157 -21.27 19.83 -11.91
C TYR A 157 -21.70 20.33 -10.53
N ILE A 158 -22.31 21.53 -10.47
CA ILE A 158 -22.81 22.12 -9.23
C ILE A 158 -23.86 21.21 -8.58
N ARG A 159 -24.81 20.70 -9.38
CA ARG A 159 -25.85 19.78 -8.91
C ARG A 159 -25.25 18.53 -8.26
N ARG A 160 -24.26 17.91 -8.91
CA ARG A 160 -23.55 16.75 -8.37
C ARG A 160 -22.74 17.08 -7.12
N ALA A 161 -22.10 18.25 -7.06
CA ALA A 161 -21.38 18.69 -5.86
C ALA A 161 -22.33 18.81 -4.66
N VAL A 162 -23.50 19.41 -4.84
CA VAL A 162 -24.52 19.54 -3.79
C VAL A 162 -25.02 18.16 -3.34
N ALA A 163 -25.37 17.29 -4.29
CA ALA A 163 -25.82 15.93 -3.98
C ALA A 163 -24.74 15.12 -3.23
N ALA A 164 -23.47 15.25 -3.59
CA ALA A 164 -22.36 14.55 -2.94
C ALA A 164 -22.15 15.02 -1.50
N ARG A 165 -22.23 16.34 -1.25
CA ARG A 165 -22.16 16.90 0.11
C ARG A 165 -23.31 16.40 0.97
N GLN A 166 -24.50 16.36 0.39
CA GLN A 166 -25.69 15.85 1.07
C GLN A 166 -25.54 14.37 1.40
N LEU A 167 -25.20 13.54 0.42
CA LEU A 167 -25.01 12.09 0.62
C LEU A 167 -23.88 11.79 1.61
N TRP A 168 -22.80 12.59 1.62
CA TRP A 168 -21.75 12.48 2.62
C TRP A 168 -22.23 12.78 4.03
N LYS A 169 -22.92 13.91 4.20
CA LYS A 169 -23.47 14.31 5.50
C LYS A 169 -24.47 13.28 6.04
N GLU A 170 -25.26 12.70 5.16
CA GLU A 170 -26.38 11.82 5.54
C GLU A 170 -25.98 10.33 5.61
N ALA A 171 -25.00 9.87 4.84
CA ALA A 171 -24.67 8.45 4.66
C ALA A 171 -23.17 8.18 4.69
N LEU A 172 -22.42 8.63 3.67
CA LEU A 172 -21.07 8.10 3.39
C LEU A 172 -20.05 8.36 4.50
N ARG A 173 -20.26 9.39 5.34
CA ARG A 173 -19.40 9.61 6.52
C ARG A 173 -19.34 8.42 7.46
N TYR A 174 -20.41 7.62 7.53
CA TYR A 174 -20.51 6.46 8.41
C TYR A 174 -19.70 5.26 7.90
N ALA A 175 -19.31 5.26 6.62
CA ALA A 175 -18.34 4.31 6.08
C ALA A 175 -16.91 4.62 6.55
N PHE A 176 -16.65 5.85 7.03
CA PHE A 176 -15.32 6.32 7.44
C PHE A 176 -15.34 6.95 8.84
N PRO A 177 -15.74 6.20 9.88
CA PRO A 177 -15.92 6.74 11.23
C PRO A 177 -14.63 7.32 11.81
N GLU A 178 -13.49 6.65 11.61
CA GLU A 178 -12.19 7.04 12.16
C GLU A 178 -11.64 8.34 11.57
N LEU A 179 -12.02 8.66 10.32
CA LEU A 179 -11.65 9.93 9.71
C LEU A 179 -12.42 11.11 10.32
N THR A 180 -13.71 10.91 10.60
CA THR A 180 -14.56 12.00 11.06
C THR A 180 -14.37 12.28 12.55
N GLN A 181 -14.13 11.24 13.36
CA GLN A 181 -14.02 11.35 14.82
C GLN A 181 -15.17 12.17 15.44
N GLY A 182 -16.39 11.99 14.90
CA GLY A 182 -17.59 12.75 15.29
C GLY A 182 -17.71 14.18 14.73
N LYS A 183 -16.67 14.71 14.07
CA LYS A 183 -16.69 16.02 13.41
C LYS A 183 -16.88 15.87 11.90
N VAL A 184 -17.97 16.42 11.39
CA VAL A 184 -18.38 16.22 9.99
C VAL A 184 -18.17 17.49 9.21
N ASN A 185 -17.26 17.45 8.25
CA ASN A 185 -17.01 18.52 7.28
C ASN A 185 -16.89 17.94 5.87
N ASP A 186 -17.00 18.81 4.86
CA ASP A 186 -16.86 18.42 3.45
C ASP A 186 -15.39 18.13 3.06
N GLN A 187 -14.44 18.66 3.82
CA GLN A 187 -13.01 18.44 3.58
C GLN A 187 -12.63 16.96 3.77
N HIS A 188 -13.28 16.25 4.70
CA HIS A 188 -13.12 14.81 4.90
C HIS A 188 -13.58 14.02 3.67
N ARG A 189 -14.73 14.39 3.07
CA ARG A 189 -15.20 13.79 1.81
C ARG A 189 -14.16 13.98 0.70
N VAL A 190 -13.72 15.23 0.52
CA VAL A 190 -12.74 15.60 -0.52
C VAL A 190 -11.42 14.85 -0.33
N LYS A 191 -10.94 14.71 0.92
CA LYS A 191 -9.74 13.94 1.24
C LYS A 191 -9.88 12.48 0.81
N ILE A 192 -10.95 11.78 1.23
CA ILE A 192 -11.17 10.38 0.87
C ILE A 192 -11.36 10.21 -0.63
N LEU A 193 -12.09 11.11 -1.27
CA LEU A 193 -12.24 11.14 -2.72
C LEU A 193 -10.90 11.20 -3.46
N LEU A 194 -10.01 12.12 -3.07
CA LEU A 194 -8.70 12.27 -3.69
C LEU A 194 -7.81 11.04 -3.45
N ASP A 195 -7.87 10.47 -2.24
CA ASP A 195 -7.09 9.29 -1.88
C ASP A 195 -7.60 8.05 -2.64
N VAL A 196 -8.92 7.80 -2.68
CA VAL A 196 -9.57 6.73 -3.46
C VAL A 196 -9.29 6.88 -4.96
N ASP A 197 -9.39 8.10 -5.51
CA ASP A 197 -9.15 8.33 -6.93
C ASP A 197 -7.68 8.14 -7.32
N ARG A 198 -6.74 8.49 -6.42
CA ARG A 198 -5.32 8.16 -6.59
C ARG A 198 -5.11 6.65 -6.63
N ILE A 199 -5.66 5.90 -5.67
CA ILE A 199 -5.57 4.43 -5.60
C ILE A 199 -6.17 3.80 -6.88
N ARG A 200 -7.37 4.23 -7.29
CA ARG A 200 -8.03 3.80 -8.53
C ARG A 200 -7.18 4.02 -9.78
N ARG A 201 -6.50 5.17 -9.89
CA ARG A 201 -5.59 5.42 -11.03
C ARG A 201 -4.43 4.43 -11.05
N LEU A 202 -3.84 4.11 -9.90
CA LEU A 202 -2.80 3.08 -9.84
C LEU A 202 -3.37 1.72 -10.26
N HIS A 203 -4.51 1.32 -9.69
CA HIS A 203 -5.19 0.07 -10.05
C HIS A 203 -5.37 -0.05 -11.57
N ASN A 204 -5.90 1.00 -12.22
CA ASN A 204 -6.08 0.99 -13.67
C ASN A 204 -4.75 0.83 -14.41
N ARG A 205 -3.69 1.55 -14.02
CA ARG A 205 -2.37 1.43 -14.66
C ARG A 205 -1.82 0.01 -14.56
N VAL A 206 -1.84 -0.58 -13.36
CA VAL A 206 -1.28 -1.94 -13.15
C VAL A 206 -2.13 -3.01 -13.84
N SER A 207 -3.46 -2.88 -13.83
CA SER A 207 -4.38 -3.82 -14.49
C SER A 207 -4.33 -3.74 -16.02
N HIS A 208 -3.96 -2.58 -16.59
CA HIS A 208 -3.73 -2.41 -18.02
C HIS A 208 -2.29 -2.74 -18.46
N GLY A 209 -1.42 -3.17 -17.54
CA GLY A 209 -0.02 -3.49 -17.85
C GLY A 209 0.79 -2.26 -18.27
N GLU A 210 0.41 -1.08 -17.80
CA GLU A 210 1.15 0.15 -18.05
C GLU A 210 2.46 0.19 -17.26
N ASN A 211 3.39 1.03 -17.70
CA ASN A 211 4.63 1.29 -16.99
C ASN A 211 4.36 2.05 -15.68
N VAL A 212 4.98 1.62 -14.59
CA VAL A 212 4.91 2.24 -13.25
C VAL A 212 6.27 2.69 -12.70
N LEU A 213 7.30 2.83 -13.52
CA LEU A 213 8.65 3.21 -13.07
C LEU A 213 8.67 4.53 -12.28
N GLY A 214 7.89 5.52 -12.73
CA GLY A 214 7.86 6.85 -12.12
C GLY A 214 6.87 7.02 -10.96
N ILE A 215 6.24 5.95 -10.46
CA ILE A 215 5.30 6.09 -9.35
C ILE A 215 6.04 6.14 -8.00
N GLN A 216 5.51 6.93 -7.07
CA GLN A 216 5.98 6.95 -5.68
C GLN A 216 5.32 5.82 -4.90
N THR A 217 5.87 4.60 -5.01
CA THR A 217 5.31 3.34 -4.48
C THR A 217 4.89 3.45 -3.01
N ASP A 218 5.75 4.00 -2.15
CA ASP A 218 5.46 4.07 -0.71
C ASP A 218 4.32 5.06 -0.40
N GLN A 219 4.24 6.16 -1.14
CA GLN A 219 3.11 7.07 -1.02
C GLN A 219 1.80 6.42 -1.42
N TYR A 220 1.79 5.52 -2.41
CA TYR A 220 0.58 4.79 -2.78
C TYR A 220 0.16 3.81 -1.68
N LEU A 221 1.10 3.04 -1.13
CA LEU A 221 0.81 2.13 -0.02
C LEU A 221 0.30 2.88 1.21
N ASP A 222 0.97 3.98 1.59
CA ASP A 222 0.53 4.81 2.70
C ASP A 222 -0.89 5.34 2.51
N LYS A 223 -1.25 5.71 1.28
CA LYS A 223 -2.60 6.16 0.95
C LYS A 223 -3.62 5.04 1.03
N MET A 224 -3.29 3.84 0.56
CA MET A 224 -4.12 2.64 0.74
C MET A 224 -4.39 2.37 2.22
N LEU A 225 -3.34 2.34 3.04
CA LEU A 225 -3.44 2.12 4.48
C LEU A 225 -4.20 3.25 5.19
N THR A 226 -4.04 4.50 4.73
CA THR A 226 -4.79 5.65 5.26
C THR A 226 -6.30 5.50 5.00
N VAL A 227 -6.70 5.09 3.79
CA VAL A 227 -8.11 4.87 3.46
C VAL A 227 -8.70 3.71 4.26
N LEU A 228 -7.95 2.61 4.43
CA LEU A 228 -8.37 1.50 5.27
C LEU A 228 -8.50 1.91 6.74
N SER A 229 -7.54 2.68 7.25
CA SER A 229 -7.57 3.21 8.62
C SER A 229 -8.74 4.15 8.85
N ALA A 230 -9.17 4.89 7.83
CA ALA A 230 -10.37 5.75 7.90
C ALA A 230 -11.66 4.94 8.10
N ILE A 231 -11.71 3.70 7.62
CA ILE A 231 -12.81 2.76 7.84
C ILE A 231 -12.68 2.13 9.23
N ASN A 232 -11.55 1.47 9.48
CA ASN A 232 -11.22 0.81 10.73
C ASN A 232 -9.71 0.48 10.78
N HIS A 233 -9.01 0.94 11.81
CA HIS A 233 -7.57 0.70 12.00
C HIS A 233 -7.17 -0.78 11.92
N ARG A 234 -8.00 -1.70 12.42
CA ARG A 234 -7.72 -3.14 12.38
C ARG A 234 -7.68 -3.71 10.96
N ILE A 235 -8.46 -3.15 10.03
CA ILE A 235 -8.42 -3.56 8.62
C ILE A 235 -7.09 -3.14 8.00
N SER A 236 -6.63 -1.91 8.29
CA SER A 236 -5.34 -1.42 7.82
C SER A 236 -4.19 -2.30 8.31
N ASP A 237 -4.18 -2.65 9.60
CA ASP A 237 -3.16 -3.55 10.18
C ASP A 237 -3.20 -4.92 9.51
N TRP A 238 -4.40 -5.51 9.40
CA TRP A 238 -4.56 -6.82 8.78
C TRP A 238 -4.09 -6.84 7.31
N VAL A 239 -4.46 -5.85 6.50
CA VAL A 239 -4.04 -5.77 5.09
C VAL A 239 -2.53 -5.54 4.97
N MET A 240 -1.93 -4.75 5.86
CA MET A 240 -0.48 -4.60 5.92
C MET A 240 0.20 -5.95 6.14
N ASP A 241 -0.31 -6.74 7.10
CA ASP A 241 0.20 -8.08 7.41
C ASP A 241 0.00 -9.08 6.26
N GLN A 242 -1.09 -8.95 5.48
CA GLN A 242 -1.35 -9.86 4.34
C GLN A 242 -0.43 -9.60 3.15
N THR A 243 -0.36 -8.36 2.67
CA THR A 243 0.27 -8.04 1.39
C THR A 243 1.10 -6.76 1.37
N GLY A 244 1.02 -5.95 2.43
CA GLY A 244 1.77 -4.68 2.51
C GLY A 244 3.28 -4.89 2.59
N SER A 245 3.71 -5.95 3.29
CA SER A 245 5.14 -6.33 3.39
C SER A 245 5.71 -6.74 2.02
N THR A 246 5.00 -7.60 1.29
CA THR A 246 5.32 -7.98 -0.09
C THR A 246 5.35 -6.78 -1.02
N TYR A 247 4.37 -5.87 -0.91
CA TYR A 247 4.33 -4.64 -1.69
C TYR A 247 5.59 -3.80 -1.50
N ARG A 248 5.98 -3.50 -0.25
CA ARG A 248 7.20 -2.72 0.05
C ARG A 248 8.45 -3.42 -0.41
N THR A 249 8.53 -4.72 -0.17
CA THR A 249 9.69 -5.53 -0.55
C THR A 249 9.91 -5.44 -2.05
N VAL A 250 8.90 -5.79 -2.84
CA VAL A 250 9.02 -5.76 -4.30
C VAL A 250 9.27 -4.34 -4.81
N ALA A 251 8.63 -3.31 -4.24
CA ALA A 251 8.89 -1.92 -4.60
C ALA A 251 10.39 -1.55 -4.49
N LYS A 252 11.03 -1.94 -3.38
CA LYS A 252 12.45 -1.67 -3.12
C LYS A 252 13.40 -2.41 -4.03
N LEU A 253 12.99 -3.57 -4.56
CA LEU A 253 13.83 -4.39 -5.44
C LEU A 253 13.95 -3.85 -6.88
N LYS A 254 13.39 -2.66 -7.19
CA LYS A 254 13.39 -2.05 -8.53
C LYS A 254 14.75 -2.06 -9.21
N TYR A 255 15.80 -1.70 -8.48
CA TYR A 255 17.16 -1.59 -9.01
C TYR A 255 18.08 -2.72 -8.53
N HIS A 256 17.51 -3.82 -8.02
CA HIS A 256 18.26 -4.97 -7.48
C HIS A 256 17.85 -6.27 -8.18
N PRO A 257 18.22 -6.47 -9.47
CA PRO A 257 17.74 -7.58 -10.29
C PRO A 257 18.05 -8.97 -9.73
N VAL A 258 19.21 -9.14 -9.10
CA VAL A 258 19.61 -10.42 -8.47
C VAL A 258 18.68 -10.76 -7.30
N LEU A 259 18.37 -9.78 -6.45
CA LEU A 259 17.46 -9.96 -5.32
C LEU A 259 16.02 -10.17 -5.78
N LEU A 260 15.58 -9.45 -6.80
CA LEU A 260 14.27 -9.63 -7.42
C LEU A 260 14.10 -11.05 -7.98
N GLN A 261 15.13 -11.58 -8.64
CA GLN A 261 15.11 -12.94 -9.19
C GLN A 261 15.09 -13.99 -8.08
N ALA A 262 15.89 -13.82 -7.01
CA ALA A 262 15.84 -14.68 -5.83
C ALA A 262 14.44 -14.68 -5.19
N TYR A 263 13.84 -13.50 -5.03
CA TYR A 263 12.48 -13.35 -4.52
C TYR A 263 11.44 -14.12 -5.34
N GLN A 264 11.53 -14.09 -6.68
CA GLN A 264 10.61 -14.81 -7.58
C GLN A 264 10.82 -16.34 -7.57
N GLN A 265 12.01 -16.82 -7.21
CA GLN A 265 12.38 -18.24 -7.21
C GLN A 265 11.99 -18.98 -5.91
N ASN A 266 11.20 -18.36 -5.03
CA ASN A 266 10.86 -18.87 -3.69
C ASN A 266 12.06 -18.98 -2.74
N ASP A 267 13.00 -18.04 -2.77
CA ASP A 267 13.65 -17.63 -1.53
C ASP A 267 12.86 -16.42 -0.99
N PRO A 268 11.76 -16.63 -0.23
CA PRO A 268 11.18 -15.52 0.49
C PRO A 268 12.33 -14.92 1.30
N LEU A 269 12.56 -13.62 1.14
CA LEU A 269 13.32 -12.86 2.14
C LEU A 269 12.67 -13.21 3.49
N SER A 270 13.25 -14.17 4.21
CA SER A 270 12.42 -14.96 5.10
C SER A 270 11.85 -14.03 6.17
N SER A 271 10.53 -14.09 6.33
CA SER A 271 9.82 -13.49 7.47
C SER A 271 10.36 -13.99 8.82
N ASP A 272 11.21 -15.02 8.79
CA ASP A 272 11.91 -15.63 9.92
C ASP A 272 13.29 -14.99 10.23
N ARG A 273 13.74 -13.97 9.48
CA ARG A 273 15.01 -13.29 9.79
C ARG A 273 14.79 -12.34 10.95
N GLU A 274 15.26 -12.72 12.14
CA GLU A 274 15.38 -11.77 13.25
C GLU A 274 16.28 -10.62 12.80
N ILE A 275 15.68 -9.44 12.63
CA ILE A 275 16.42 -8.22 12.31
C ILE A 275 16.91 -7.65 13.62
N VAL A 276 18.21 -7.44 13.72
CA VAL A 276 18.77 -6.74 14.89
C VAL A 276 18.67 -5.24 14.64
N ALA A 277 17.90 -4.55 15.49
CA ALA A 277 17.68 -3.12 15.39
C ALA A 277 18.50 -2.36 16.42
N TYR A 278 19.14 -1.28 16.00
CA TYR A 278 19.93 -0.37 16.83
C TYR A 278 19.39 1.05 16.74
N LYS A 279 19.10 1.62 17.91
CA LYS A 279 18.87 3.06 18.03
C LYS A 279 20.21 3.80 18.11
N LEU A 280 20.42 4.72 17.18
CA LEU A 280 21.57 5.61 17.14
C LEU A 280 21.19 6.95 17.77
N THR A 281 21.83 7.27 18.89
CA THR A 281 21.79 8.61 19.50
C THR A 281 22.94 9.46 18.97
N SER A 282 23.10 10.68 19.47
CA SER A 282 24.31 11.46 19.23
C SER A 282 25.54 10.75 19.82
N ASP A 283 26.62 10.62 19.05
CA ASP A 283 27.86 9.95 19.47
C ASP A 283 29.01 10.92 19.75
N GLY A 284 28.68 12.15 20.14
CA GLY A 284 29.62 13.26 20.20
C GLY A 284 29.34 14.22 19.06
N SER A 285 30.09 14.13 17.96
CA SER A 285 30.07 15.11 16.87
C SER A 285 29.01 14.84 15.78
N TYR A 286 28.42 13.63 15.76
CA TYR A 286 27.38 13.24 14.83
C TYR A 286 26.06 12.91 15.52
N SER A 287 24.96 13.27 14.86
CA SER A 287 23.63 12.74 15.12
C SER A 287 23.46 11.35 14.50
N GLY A 288 22.53 10.55 15.06
CA GLY A 288 22.22 9.23 14.50
C GLY A 288 21.78 9.28 13.04
N LYS A 289 21.10 10.36 12.64
CA LYS A 289 20.73 10.62 11.25
C LYS A 289 21.96 10.77 10.34
N GLU A 290 22.92 11.61 10.74
CA GLU A 290 24.14 11.83 9.95
C GLU A 290 24.97 10.54 9.84
N VAL A 291 25.02 9.71 10.89
CA VAL A 291 25.68 8.40 10.83
C VAL A 291 25.00 7.48 9.80
N ILE A 292 23.67 7.42 9.79
CA ILE A 292 22.93 6.62 8.81
C ILE A 292 23.18 7.12 7.39
N GLU A 293 23.17 8.44 7.16
CA GLU A 293 23.45 9.05 5.86
C GLU A 293 24.87 8.75 5.37
N ALA A 294 25.87 8.80 6.26
CA ALA A 294 27.24 8.44 5.94
C ALA A 294 27.35 6.97 5.49
N HIS A 295 26.67 6.05 6.16
CA HIS A 295 26.66 4.64 5.79
C HIS A 295 25.92 4.36 4.48
N LEU A 296 24.80 5.04 4.21
CA LEU A 296 24.08 4.92 2.94
C LEU A 296 24.97 5.39 1.78
N LYS A 297 25.57 6.57 1.89
CA LYS A 297 26.50 7.11 0.87
C LYS A 297 27.73 6.22 0.67
N ASN A 298 28.26 5.67 1.77
CA ASN A 298 29.36 4.72 1.70
C ASN A 298 28.96 3.44 0.97
N ALA A 299 27.80 2.87 1.28
CA ALA A 299 27.29 1.68 0.62
C ALA A 299 27.10 1.92 -0.87
N GLU A 300 26.51 3.04 -1.27
CA GLU A 300 26.38 3.44 -2.69
C GLU A 300 27.73 3.47 -3.40
N SER A 301 28.76 3.99 -2.74
CA SER A 301 30.12 4.11 -3.30
C SER A 301 30.89 2.77 -3.33
N HIS A 302 30.41 1.74 -2.62
CA HIS A 302 31.12 0.46 -2.45
C HIS A 302 30.20 -0.75 -2.77
N GLU A 303 29.45 -0.67 -3.87
CA GLU A 303 28.62 -1.79 -4.37
C GLU A 303 27.58 -2.30 -3.36
N GLY A 304 27.00 -1.39 -2.58
CA GLY A 304 26.03 -1.70 -1.53
C GLY A 304 26.66 -2.19 -0.22
N ARG A 305 28.00 -2.18 -0.10
CA ARG A 305 28.71 -2.68 1.09
C ARG A 305 29.16 -1.57 2.02
N THR A 306 29.01 -1.78 3.33
CA THR A 306 29.57 -0.89 4.34
C THR A 306 29.92 -1.66 5.60
N LEU A 307 30.92 -1.17 6.34
CA LEU A 307 31.30 -1.71 7.64
C LEU A 307 30.75 -0.79 8.74
N ILE A 308 29.78 -1.28 9.50
CA ILE A 308 29.14 -0.55 10.60
C ILE A 308 29.76 -0.97 11.93
N THR A 309 30.11 -0.02 12.81
CA THR A 309 30.63 -0.32 14.16
C THR A 309 29.66 0.15 15.24
N LEU A 310 29.35 -0.71 16.22
CA LEU A 310 28.34 -0.46 17.25
C LEU A 310 28.81 -0.93 18.63
N GLY A 311 28.23 -0.36 19.69
CA GLY A 311 28.71 -0.58 21.07
C GLY A 311 28.32 -1.93 21.69
N LYS A 312 27.33 -2.65 21.13
CA LYS A 312 26.86 -3.93 21.68
C LYS A 312 26.71 -4.95 20.57
N PRO A 313 27.38 -6.12 20.62
CA PRO A 313 27.13 -7.19 19.67
C PRO A 313 25.78 -7.86 19.95
N PRO A 314 25.25 -8.67 19.01
CA PRO A 314 24.07 -9.46 19.25
C PRO A 314 24.24 -10.50 20.34
N LEU A 315 23.14 -10.87 21.00
CA LEU A 315 23.16 -11.93 22.02
C LEU A 315 23.59 -13.26 21.40
N ALA A 316 24.45 -14.00 22.09
CA ALA A 316 25.02 -15.26 21.59
C ALA A 316 23.95 -16.28 21.17
N LYS A 317 22.81 -16.32 21.88
CA LYS A 317 21.69 -17.22 21.55
C LYS A 317 21.01 -16.93 20.20
N ASN A 318 21.11 -15.70 19.70
CA ASN A 318 20.50 -15.31 18.43
C ASN A 318 21.56 -15.24 17.31
N LYS A 319 22.80 -15.68 17.59
CA LYS A 319 23.94 -15.45 16.69
C LYS A 319 23.72 -16.08 15.30
N SER A 320 23.06 -17.23 15.26
CA SER A 320 22.72 -17.99 14.04
C SER A 320 21.46 -17.49 13.30
N LEU A 321 20.63 -16.69 13.95
CA LEU A 321 19.31 -16.27 13.45
C LEU A 321 19.35 -14.91 12.74
N ILE A 322 20.30 -14.07 13.12
CA ILE A 322 20.36 -12.69 12.63
C ILE A 322 20.96 -12.65 11.23
N ARG A 323 20.18 -12.11 10.29
CA ARG A 323 20.56 -11.97 8.89
C ARG A 323 20.54 -10.53 8.39
N SER A 324 19.96 -9.62 9.16
CA SER A 324 19.81 -8.22 8.77
C SER A 324 19.96 -7.30 9.97
N ILE A 325 20.38 -6.07 9.69
CA ILE A 325 20.48 -4.98 10.67
C ILE A 325 19.51 -3.86 10.28
N LEU A 326 18.86 -3.26 11.28
CA LEU A 326 18.10 -2.02 11.15
C LEU A 326 18.77 -0.93 12.00
N LEU A 327 19.19 0.15 11.36
CA LEU A 327 19.64 1.36 12.03
C LEU A 327 18.48 2.36 12.08
N VAL A 328 18.28 3.00 13.21
CA VAL A 328 17.26 4.05 13.37
C VAL A 328 17.79 5.18 14.21
N ASP A 329 17.56 6.42 13.80
CA ASP A 329 17.91 7.57 14.63
C ASP A 329 16.94 7.71 15.83
N VAL A 330 17.37 8.42 16.86
CA VAL A 330 16.61 8.57 18.11
C VAL A 330 15.21 9.16 17.93
N GLU A 331 15.00 10.03 16.94
CA GLU A 331 13.73 10.67 16.66
C GLU A 331 12.87 9.86 15.67
N GLY A 332 13.40 8.77 15.10
CA GLY A 332 12.71 7.96 14.10
C GLY A 332 12.36 8.76 12.84
N LYS A 333 13.25 9.67 12.43
CA LYS A 333 13.22 10.48 11.21
C LYS A 333 14.05 9.88 10.07
N LYS A 334 15.01 9.01 10.38
CA LYS A 334 15.90 8.34 9.45
C LYS A 334 16.15 6.91 9.92
N ALA A 335 16.06 5.96 8.99
CA ALA A 335 16.38 4.58 9.24
C ALA A 335 17.01 3.94 8.00
N ALA A 336 17.78 2.87 8.20
CA ALA A 336 18.34 2.08 7.11
C ALA A 336 18.38 0.60 7.47
N VAL A 337 18.17 -0.25 6.47
CA VAL A 337 18.19 -1.71 6.64
C VAL A 337 19.16 -2.32 5.66
N GLY A 338 19.93 -3.29 6.12
CA GLY A 338 20.88 -4.02 5.28
C GLY A 338 21.03 -5.47 5.72
N GLU A 339 21.54 -6.29 4.82
CA GLU A 339 21.86 -7.69 5.07
C GLU A 339 23.22 -7.80 5.76
N ILE A 340 23.29 -8.61 6.81
CA ILE A 340 24.54 -8.90 7.50
C ILE A 340 25.22 -10.06 6.77
N ASP A 341 26.39 -9.77 6.21
CA ASP A 341 27.26 -10.77 5.61
C ASP A 341 28.10 -11.46 6.70
N ASP A 342 28.61 -10.66 7.64
CA ASP A 342 29.35 -11.14 8.81
C ASP A 342 29.34 -10.10 9.93
N TYR A 343 29.62 -10.52 11.16
CA TYR A 343 29.81 -9.60 12.28
C TYR A 343 30.69 -10.23 13.36
N GLY A 344 31.29 -9.37 14.17
CA GLY A 344 32.24 -9.81 15.19
C GLY A 344 32.63 -8.71 16.15
N HIS A 345 33.66 -9.02 16.92
CA HIS A 345 34.29 -8.09 17.84
C HIS A 345 35.76 -7.96 17.46
N ALA A 346 36.29 -6.74 17.44
CA ALA A 346 37.65 -6.42 16.98
C ALA A 346 38.73 -7.30 17.65
N ASP A 347 38.56 -7.61 18.93
CA ASP A 347 39.50 -8.43 19.70
C ASP A 347 39.46 -9.93 19.33
N THR A 348 38.42 -10.39 18.64
CA THR A 348 38.16 -11.83 18.39
C THR A 348 38.16 -12.21 16.92
N LYS A 349 37.79 -11.27 16.04
CA LYS A 349 37.59 -11.53 14.62
C LYS A 349 37.75 -10.24 13.83
N GLN A 350 38.52 -10.30 12.75
CA GLN A 350 38.66 -9.18 11.83
C GLN A 350 37.49 -9.16 10.83
N PRO A 351 37.05 -7.97 10.37
CA PRO A 351 36.08 -7.85 9.30
C PRO A 351 36.54 -8.54 8.01
N PRO A 352 35.61 -9.11 7.22
CA PRO A 352 35.93 -9.64 5.90
C PRO A 352 36.45 -8.55 4.96
N ALA A 353 37.29 -8.93 3.99
CA ALA A 353 37.81 -8.03 2.97
C ALA A 353 36.68 -7.47 2.09
N GLY A 354 36.86 -6.24 1.59
CA GLY A 354 35.88 -5.57 0.72
C GLY A 354 34.77 -4.80 1.43
N TYR A 355 34.82 -4.71 2.77
CA TYR A 355 33.93 -3.85 3.56
C TYR A 355 34.70 -2.66 4.11
N ALA A 356 34.36 -1.46 3.62
CA ALA A 356 34.95 -0.20 4.05
C ALA A 356 34.00 0.57 4.97
N ARG A 357 34.58 1.34 5.89
CA ARG A 357 33.86 2.28 6.75
C ARG A 357 33.59 3.59 5.99
N PRO A 358 32.55 4.36 6.35
CA PRO A 358 32.38 5.71 5.84
C PRO A 358 33.58 6.60 6.15
N ALA A 359 33.90 7.49 5.22
CA ALA A 359 34.80 8.61 5.48
C ALA A 359 34.05 9.66 6.31
N TYR A 360 34.21 9.62 7.63
CA TYR A 360 33.63 10.61 8.53
C TYR A 360 34.43 11.93 8.46
N GLU A 361 33.73 13.04 8.22
CA GLU A 361 34.26 14.41 8.22
C GLU A 361 34.53 14.98 9.63
N LYS A 362 33.84 14.46 10.65
CA LYS A 362 33.99 14.84 12.07
C LYS A 362 34.55 13.65 12.87
N PRO A 363 35.10 13.88 14.08
CA PRO A 363 35.52 12.79 14.94
C PRO A 363 34.35 11.84 15.25
N HIS A 364 34.51 10.58 14.88
CA HIS A 364 33.54 9.49 15.13
C HIS A 364 34.20 8.44 16.02
N GLN A 365 33.57 8.11 17.15
CA GLN A 365 34.14 7.14 18.08
C GLN A 365 33.83 5.71 17.64
N GLU A 366 34.87 5.01 17.22
CA GLU A 366 34.75 3.60 16.83
C GLU A 366 34.40 2.71 18.03
N ARG A 367 33.61 1.69 17.73
CA ARG A 367 33.20 0.69 18.72
C ARG A 367 33.78 -0.66 18.34
N THR A 368 33.91 -1.52 19.34
CA THR A 368 34.60 -2.80 19.20
C THR A 368 33.78 -3.85 18.45
N ALA A 369 32.44 -3.79 18.45
CA ALA A 369 31.62 -4.66 17.63
C ALA A 369 31.44 -4.09 16.22
N TRP A 370 31.53 -4.94 15.21
CA TRP A 370 31.41 -4.56 13.81
C TRP A 370 30.45 -5.48 13.05
N PHE A 371 29.82 -4.93 12.01
CA PHE A 371 28.93 -5.61 11.08
C PHE A 371 29.37 -5.29 9.65
N ALA A 372 29.72 -6.33 8.89
CA ALA A 372 29.87 -6.28 7.44
C ALA A 372 28.48 -6.38 6.82
N VAL A 373 28.02 -5.28 6.22
CA VAL A 373 26.64 -5.13 5.77
C VAL A 373 26.61 -4.87 4.27
N LYS A 374 25.78 -5.64 3.57
CA LYS A 374 25.52 -5.49 2.14
C LYS A 374 24.09 -5.08 1.87
N ASN A 375 23.83 -4.51 0.71
CA ASN A 375 22.52 -4.06 0.28
C ASN A 375 21.87 -3.10 1.29
N LEU A 376 22.64 -2.18 1.88
CA LEU A 376 22.09 -1.19 2.79
C LEU A 376 21.21 -0.20 2.00
N TYR A 377 19.95 -0.05 2.41
CA TYR A 377 19.01 0.90 1.81
C TYR A 377 18.24 1.67 2.89
N GLU A 378 17.74 2.85 2.53
CA GLU A 378 16.95 3.69 3.44
C GLU A 378 15.58 3.05 3.74
N ALA A 379 15.22 3.01 5.03
CA ALA A 379 13.91 2.59 5.48
C ALA A 379 13.05 3.81 5.84
N ASP A 380 11.82 3.81 5.33
CA ASP A 380 10.88 4.92 5.54
C ASP A 380 10.58 5.17 7.01
N CYS A 381 10.49 6.45 7.31
CA CYS A 381 10.20 6.97 8.64
C CYS A 381 9.02 7.96 8.56
N ARG A 382 8.01 7.78 9.43
CA ARG A 382 6.87 8.71 9.52
C ARG A 382 6.43 8.89 10.97
N ASP A 383 6.26 10.14 11.39
CA ASP A 383 5.75 10.51 12.72
C ASP A 383 6.47 9.78 13.87
N GLY A 384 7.79 9.65 13.77
CA GLY A 384 8.63 8.97 14.76
C GLY A 384 8.52 7.44 14.76
N LYS A 385 8.13 6.84 13.63
CA LYS A 385 8.04 5.38 13.45
C LYS A 385 8.83 4.93 12.23
N VAL A 386 9.52 3.80 12.34
CA VAL A 386 10.08 3.09 11.18
C VAL A 386 8.98 2.25 10.56
N ILE A 387 8.68 2.54 9.31
CA ILE A 387 7.51 2.01 8.61
C ILE A 387 7.80 0.60 8.10
N GLY A 388 6.94 -0.36 8.46
CA GLY A 388 7.11 -1.77 8.09
C GLY A 388 7.93 -2.59 9.10
N TYR A 389 8.22 -2.06 10.28
CA TYR A 389 8.97 -2.78 11.31
C TYR A 389 8.31 -2.61 12.68
N LYS A 390 8.20 -3.70 13.43
CA LYS A 390 7.80 -3.71 14.85
C LYS A 390 8.74 -4.62 15.62
N THR A 391 8.95 -4.33 16.91
CA THR A 391 9.66 -5.27 17.78
C THR A 391 8.91 -6.59 17.91
N THR A 392 9.62 -7.64 18.30
CA THR A 392 9.02 -8.97 18.54
C THR A 392 7.95 -8.96 19.64
N ASP A 393 7.96 -7.96 20.53
CA ASP A 393 6.92 -7.68 21.54
C ASP A 393 5.79 -6.76 21.03
N GLY A 394 5.80 -6.38 19.75
CA GLY A 394 4.71 -5.66 19.07
C GLY A 394 4.74 -4.13 19.15
N LEU A 395 5.76 -3.55 19.79
CA LEU A 395 5.91 -2.10 19.95
C LEU A 395 6.55 -1.43 18.72
N ALA A 396 6.35 -0.11 18.59
CA ALA A 396 6.97 0.67 17.54
C ALA A 396 8.47 0.89 17.84
N VAL A 397 9.30 0.72 16.80
CA VAL A 397 10.76 0.59 16.92
C VAL A 397 11.41 1.74 17.71
N PRO A 398 11.22 3.04 17.40
CA PRO A 398 11.91 4.11 18.16
C PRO A 398 11.45 4.20 19.62
N SER A 399 10.16 3.95 19.86
CA SER A 399 9.52 4.12 21.18
C SER A 399 9.90 3.06 22.23
N CYS A 400 10.35 1.88 21.79
CA CYS A 400 10.68 0.77 22.70
C CYS A 400 12.16 0.73 23.14
N PHE A 401 12.98 1.63 22.62
CA PHE A 401 14.41 1.70 22.95
C PHE A 401 14.68 2.66 24.11
N THR A 402 14.96 2.11 25.29
CA THR A 402 15.35 2.86 26.50
C THR A 402 16.87 2.88 26.67
N GLY A 403 17.49 4.08 26.71
CA GLY A 403 18.94 4.28 26.87
C GLY A 403 19.66 4.77 25.60
N GLN A 404 20.98 5.01 25.73
CA GLN A 404 21.83 5.57 24.66
C GLN A 404 22.17 4.57 23.54
N VAL A 405 22.51 3.31 23.86
CA VAL A 405 22.75 2.25 22.87
C VAL A 405 21.93 1.04 23.24
N THR A 406 20.84 0.85 22.49
CA THR A 406 19.84 -0.18 22.78
C THR A 406 19.65 -1.03 21.53
N MET A 407 19.80 -2.34 21.71
CA MET A 407 19.58 -3.35 20.69
C MET A 407 18.24 -4.04 20.95
N ARG A 408 17.44 -4.23 19.90
CA ARG A 408 16.17 -4.96 19.97
C ARG A 408 16.05 -5.87 18.76
N TYR A 409 15.27 -6.94 18.92
CA TYR A 409 14.89 -7.79 17.81
C TYR A 409 13.59 -7.27 17.25
N VAL A 410 13.58 -7.03 15.94
CA VAL A 410 12.42 -6.57 15.21
C VAL A 410 12.08 -7.58 14.13
N ARG A 411 10.80 -7.62 13.80
CA ARG A 411 10.29 -8.31 12.63
C ARG A 411 9.83 -7.27 11.62
N HIS A 412 10.06 -7.57 10.35
CA HIS A 412 9.37 -6.87 9.30
C HIS A 412 7.87 -7.17 9.45
N THR A 413 7.04 -6.14 9.45
CA THR A 413 5.57 -6.25 9.48
C THR A 413 5.00 -6.16 8.09
#